data_AF-A0A436CKX1-F1
#
_entry.id   AF-A0A436CKX1-F1
#
_cell.length_a   1.000
_cell.length_b   1.000
_cell.length_c   1.000
_cell.angle_alpha   90.00
_cell.angle_beta   90.00
_cell.angle_gamma   90.00
#
_symmetry.space_group_name_H-M   'P 1'
#
loop_
_entity.id
_entity.type
_entity.pdbx_description
1 polymer ?
#
loop_
_entity_poly.entity_id
_entity_poly.type
_entity_poly.pdbx_seq_one_letter_code
_entity_poly.pdbx_strand_id
1 'polypeptide(L)' 'MDITRNGSQASAKGPADYFTGAVRIDAPFKGSEPARV' A
#
# COMPACT_ATOMS: atom_id res chain seq x y z
N MET A 1 -18.60 1.09 8.73
CA MET A 1 -17.68 2.23 8.50
C MET A 1 -16.30 1.75 8.89
N ASP A 2 -15.34 1.77 7.97
CA ASP A 2 -13.94 1.46 8.26
C ASP A 2 -13.11 2.73 8.06
N ILE A 3 -12.31 3.11 9.06
CA ILE A 3 -11.55 4.36 9.08
C ILE A 3 -10.07 4.03 9.26
N THR A 4 -9.33 4.04 8.16
CA THR A 4 -7.87 3.99 8.19
C THR A 4 -7.34 5.37 8.55
N ARG A 5 -6.74 5.51 9.74
CA ARG A 5 -6.14 6.77 10.18
C ARG A 5 -4.80 7.00 9.49
N ASN A 6 -4.43 8.26 9.29
CA ASN A 6 -3.10 8.59 8.78
C ASN A 6 -2.01 7.96 9.68
N GLY A 7 -1.05 7.28 9.07
CA GLY A 7 0.05 6.63 9.78
C GLY A 7 -0.28 5.30 10.45
N SER A 8 -1.53 4.79 10.39
CA SER A 8 -1.87 3.50 11.01
C SER A 8 -1.37 2.28 10.21
N GLN A 9 -1.00 2.47 8.95
CA GLN A 9 -0.31 1.47 8.14
C GLN A 9 1.11 1.93 7.84
N ALA A 10 2.09 1.06 8.10
CA ALA A 10 3.49 1.32 7.82
C ALA A 10 3.76 1.25 6.31
N SER A 11 4.65 2.10 5.83
CA SER A 11 5.17 2.02 4.47
C SER A 11 6.01 0.76 4.27
N ALA A 12 6.03 0.24 3.05
CA ALA A 12 6.88 -0.88 2.65
C ALA A 12 7.99 -0.42 1.70
N LYS A 13 9.07 -1.20 1.59
CA LYS A 13 10.06 -1.03 0.52
C LYS A 13 9.57 -1.70 -0.76
N GLY A 14 9.74 -1.03 -1.90
CA GLY A 14 9.44 -1.60 -3.21
C GLY A 14 10.31 -2.82 -3.53
N PRO A 15 9.75 -3.90 -4.13
CA PRO A 15 10.52 -5.06 -4.56
C PRO A 15 11.58 -4.69 -5.60
N ALA A 16 12.78 -5.25 -5.48
CA ALA A 16 13.88 -4.98 -6.42
C ALA A 16 13.59 -5.50 -7.83
N ASP A 17 12.76 -6.53 -7.96
CA ASP A 17 12.36 -7.11 -9.25
C ASP A 17 11.51 -6.15 -10.09
N TYR A 18 10.86 -5.16 -9.45
CA TYR A 18 9.97 -4.21 -10.10
C TYR A 18 10.51 -2.78 -10.10
N PHE A 19 11.50 -2.46 -9.26
CA PHE A 19 12.00 -1.10 -9.09
C PHE A 19 13.53 -1.03 -9.02
N THR A 20 14.10 -0.06 -9.73
CA THR A 20 15.50 0.33 -9.57
C THR A 20 15.62 1.47 -8.57
N GLY A 21 16.50 1.36 -7.58
CA GLY A 21 16.74 2.38 -6.55
C GLY A 21 15.87 2.23 -5.29
N ALA A 22 15.83 3.27 -4.46
CA ALA A 22 15.12 3.25 -3.19
C ALA A 22 13.66 3.71 -3.35
N VAL A 23 12.73 2.76 -3.49
CA VAL A 23 11.29 3.04 -3.62
C VAL A 23 10.54 2.69 -2.34
N ARG A 24 9.65 3.59 -1.90
CA ARG A 24 8.75 3.42 -0.75
C ARG A 24 7.30 3.31 -1.25
N ILE A 25 6.56 2.32 -0.74
CA ILE A 25 5.16 2.07 -1.09
C ILE A 25 4.28 2.43 0.11
N ASP A 26 3.29 3.29 -0.14
CA ASP A 26 2.18 3.59 0.76
C ASP A 26 0.88 3.07 0.13
N ALA A 27 0.26 2.07 0.73
CA ALA A 27 -0.96 1.43 0.21
C ALA A 27 -2.11 1.47 1.25
N PRO A 28 -2.67 2.66 1.56
CA PRO A 28 -3.59 2.86 2.69
C PRO A 28 -4.97 2.20 2.53
N PHE A 29 -5.30 1.73 1.33
CA PHE A 29 -6.56 1.04 1.03
C PHE A 29 -6.30 -0.19 0.17
N LYS A 30 -7.11 -1.22 0.39
CA LYS A 30 -7.18 -2.42 -0.45
C LYS A 30 -8.65 -2.72 -0.69
N GLY A 31 -9.01 -3.02 -1.95
CA GLY A 31 -10.35 -3.48 -2.27
C GLY A 31 -10.67 -4.81 -1.60
N SER A 32 -11.88 -4.96 -1.06
CA SER A 32 -12.46 -6.25 -0.67
C SER A 32 -13.21 -6.84 -1.87
N GLU A 33 -13.18 -8.16 -2.07
CA GLU A 33 -13.99 -8.79 -3.12
C GLU A 33 -15.47 -8.36 -3.03
N PRO A 34 -16.16 -8.08 -4.16
CA PRO A 34 -15.74 -8.24 -5.56
C PRO A 34 -15.10 -6.97 -6.18
N ALA A 35 -14.50 -6.10 -5.37
CA ALA A 35 -13.95 -4.84 -5.84
C ALA A 35 -12.96 -5.02 -6.99
N ARG A 36 -13.09 -4.15 -7.99
CA ARG A 36 -12.09 -3.96 -9.05
C ARG A 36 -11.32 -2.68 -8.71
N VAL A 37 -10.17 -2.86 -8.08
CA VAL A 37 -9.20 -1.79 -7.73
C VAL A 37 -8.05 -1.77 -8.72
#